data_AF-A0A9E6CEI0-F1
#
_entry.id   AF-A0A9E6CEI0-F1
#
_cell.length_a   1.000
_cell.length_b   1.000
_cell.length_c   1.000
_cell.angle_alpha   90.00
_cell.angle_beta   90.00
_cell.angle_gamma   90.00
#
_symmetry.space_group_name_H-M   'P 1'
#
loop_
_entity.id
_entity.type
_entity.pdbx_description
1 polymer ?
#
loop_
_entity_poly.entity_id
_entity_poly.type
_entity_poly.pdbx_seq_one_letter_code
_entity_poly.pdbx_strand_id
1 'polypeptide(L)'
;MKDELWLRTVLADVENQMRENNLEDFRAVVKVLVKDVTKEREYKYGDIAKKEGLCSFLCISLAVKGKVIGVLNCYTPTSHDFTETEIDILTSIANQVAVAIENTELMVKSRVIQEELESRKRIERAKGILMKDKGLTEEEAYLKLQRFSMDYRKTMREIAEAIILTSEMKKSK
;
A
#
# COMPACT_ATOMS: atom_id res chain seq x y z
N MET A 1 -12.95 15.60 13.52
CA MET A 1 -11.65 16.13 13.02
C MET A 1 -10.63 16.34 14.15
N LYS A 2 -10.69 15.54 15.24
CA LYS A 2 -9.71 15.51 16.35
C LYS A 2 -9.10 14.12 16.58
N ASP A 3 -9.56 13.11 15.82
CA ASP A 3 -9.27 11.69 16.11
C ASP A 3 -8.02 11.12 15.41
N GLU A 4 -7.30 11.92 14.62
CA GLU A 4 -6.05 11.48 13.96
C GLU A 4 -4.78 11.94 14.68
N LEU A 5 -4.89 12.88 15.63
CA LEU A 5 -3.71 13.45 16.29
C LEU A 5 -3.03 12.41 17.18
N TRP A 6 -3.80 11.57 17.87
CA TRP A 6 -3.26 10.51 18.74
C TRP A 6 -2.60 9.39 17.94
N LEU A 7 -3.15 9.01 16.77
CA LEU A 7 -2.54 8.02 15.87
C LEU A 7 -1.15 8.47 15.42
N ARG A 8 -0.99 9.75 15.06
CA ARG A 8 0.31 10.33 14.69
C ARG A 8 1.29 10.33 15.86
N THR A 9 0.81 10.56 17.08
CA THR A 9 1.64 10.53 18.29
C THR A 9 2.12 9.12 18.64
N VAL A 10 1.22 8.13 18.57
CA VAL A 10 1.54 6.72 18.80
C VAL A 10 2.51 6.20 17.72
N LEU A 11 2.31 6.57 16.46
CA LEU A 11 3.23 6.21 15.37
C LEU A 11 4.62 6.85 15.56
N ALA A 12 4.68 8.12 15.98
CA ALA A 12 5.94 8.78 16.28
C ALA A 12 6.68 8.18 17.48
N ASP A 13 5.94 7.61 18.44
CA ASP A 13 6.51 6.91 19.59
C ASP A 13 7.10 5.55 19.19
N VAL A 14 6.41 4.81 18.32
CA VAL A 14 6.92 3.58 17.72
C VAL A 14 8.15 3.85 16.86
N GLU A 15 8.13 4.90 16.01
CA GLU A 15 9.29 5.31 15.21
C GLU A 15 10.47 5.75 16.09
N ASN A 16 10.22 6.45 17.19
CA ASN A 16 11.26 6.84 18.15
C ASN A 16 11.80 5.64 18.93
N GLN A 17 10.97 4.71 19.39
CA GLN A 17 11.41 3.48 20.04
C GLN A 17 12.19 2.57 19.08
N MET A 18 11.81 2.53 17.80
CA MET A 18 12.58 1.87 16.75
C MET A 18 13.97 2.51 16.57
N ARG A 19 14.05 3.84 16.60
CA ARG A 19 15.31 4.57 16.46
C ARG A 19 16.19 4.51 17.71
N GLU A 20 15.62 4.64 18.91
CA GLU A 20 16.34 4.66 20.20
C GLU A 20 16.96 3.31 20.56
N ASN A 21 16.32 2.19 20.17
CA ASN A 21 16.87 0.85 20.39
C ASN A 21 17.87 0.40 19.30
N ASN A 22 18.32 1.31 18.43
CA ASN A 22 19.24 1.03 17.33
C ASN A 22 18.73 -0.11 16.41
N LEU A 23 17.41 -0.19 16.22
CA LEU A 23 16.71 -1.23 15.46
C LEU A 23 16.74 -0.95 13.94
N GLU A 24 17.86 -0.42 13.44
CA GLU A 24 18.12 -0.40 11.99
C GLU A 24 18.33 -1.81 11.43
N ASP A 25 18.66 -2.78 12.30
CA ASP A 25 18.78 -4.19 11.96
C ASP A 25 17.43 -4.90 12.15
N PHE A 26 16.67 -4.97 11.05
CA PHE A 26 15.35 -5.60 10.87
C PHE A 26 15.29 -7.11 11.21
N ARG A 27 16.29 -7.68 11.88
CA ARG A 27 16.43 -9.12 12.16
C ARG A 27 15.84 -9.56 13.50
N ALA A 28 15.60 -8.64 14.42
CA ALA A 28 15.06 -8.99 15.74
C ALA A 28 13.53 -8.99 15.71
N VAL A 29 12.93 -10.12 16.09
CA VAL A 29 11.52 -10.22 16.49
C VAL A 29 11.35 -9.34 17.74
N VAL A 30 11.04 -8.06 17.55
CA VAL A 30 10.89 -7.11 18.64
C VAL A 30 9.60 -7.46 19.38
N LYS A 31 9.73 -8.11 20.54
CA LYS A 31 8.68 -8.25 21.55
C LYS A 31 8.91 -7.15 22.58
N VAL A 32 8.29 -5.98 22.41
CA VAL A 32 8.26 -4.95 23.47
C VAL A 32 6.97 -5.16 24.24
N LEU A 33 7.13 -5.50 25.51
CA LEU A 33 6.04 -5.64 26.47
C LEU A 33 6.16 -4.50 27.47
N VAL A 34 5.26 -3.53 27.39
CA VAL A 34 5.10 -2.52 28.44
C VAL A 34 3.89 -2.90 29.27
N LYS A 35 4.14 -3.28 30.53
CA LYS A 35 3.08 -3.70 31.47
C LYS A 35 2.18 -2.54 31.89
N ASP A 36 2.76 -1.36 32.06
CA ASP A 36 2.02 -0.16 32.47
C ASP A 36 2.67 1.12 31.91
N VAL A 37 2.16 1.60 30.77
CA VAL A 37 2.63 2.84 30.12
C VAL A 37 2.41 4.08 30.99
N THR A 38 1.60 3.97 32.05
CA THR A 38 1.31 5.08 32.98
C THR A 38 2.37 5.22 34.08
N LYS A 39 3.22 4.20 34.27
CA LYS A 39 4.26 4.13 35.31
C LYS A 39 5.69 4.18 34.76
N GLU A 40 5.88 3.94 33.47
CA GLU A 40 7.20 4.03 32.84
C GLU A 40 7.62 5.49 32.58
N ARG A 41 8.71 5.92 33.22
CA ARG A 41 9.25 7.30 33.12
C ARG A 41 9.73 7.67 31.71
N GLU A 42 10.08 6.69 30.89
CA GLU A 42 10.57 6.92 29.52
C GLU A 42 9.44 6.96 28.46
N TYR A 43 8.19 6.65 28.85
CA TYR A 43 7.06 6.76 27.93
C TYR A 43 6.67 8.23 27.73
N LYS A 44 7.11 8.82 26.60
CA LYS A 44 7.00 10.26 26.31
C LYS A 44 5.56 10.78 26.24
N TYR A 45 4.54 9.91 26.29
CA TYR A 45 3.13 10.26 26.11
C TYR A 45 2.18 9.68 27.18
N GLY A 46 2.64 9.51 28.42
CA GLY A 46 1.85 8.95 29.52
C GLY A 46 0.50 9.64 29.79
N ASP A 47 0.37 10.94 29.49
CA ASP A 47 -0.88 11.68 29.64
C ASP A 47 -1.94 11.31 28.58
N ILE A 48 -1.51 10.96 27.36
CA ILE A 48 -2.40 10.54 26.27
C ILE A 48 -2.87 9.11 26.52
N ALA A 49 -1.95 8.23 26.94
CA ALA A 49 -2.31 6.86 27.30
C ALA A 49 -3.34 6.83 28.45
N LYS A 50 -3.16 7.64 29.50
CA LYS A 50 -4.13 7.76 30.60
C LYS A 50 -5.50 8.26 30.13
N LYS A 51 -5.53 9.23 29.21
CA LYS A 51 -6.77 9.82 28.68
C LYS A 51 -7.56 8.85 27.81
N GLU A 52 -6.86 8.06 27.00
CA GLU A 52 -7.46 7.03 26.13
C GLU A 52 -7.67 5.69 26.87
N GLY A 53 -7.34 5.65 28.17
CA GLY A 53 -7.50 4.46 29.01
C GLY A 53 -6.60 3.31 28.60
N LEU A 54 -5.42 3.56 28.01
CA LEU A 54 -4.45 2.55 27.60
C LEU A 54 -3.49 2.26 28.75
N CYS A 55 -3.34 0.98 29.12
CA CYS A 55 -2.51 0.57 30.26
C CYS A 55 -1.35 -0.33 29.83
N SER A 56 -1.59 -1.42 29.08
CA SER A 56 -0.51 -2.30 28.62
C SER A 56 -0.40 -2.31 27.10
N PHE A 57 0.79 -2.60 26.62
CA PHE A 57 1.14 -2.54 25.20
C PHE A 57 2.05 -3.72 24.82
N LEU A 58 1.70 -4.37 23.70
CA LEU A 58 2.50 -5.40 23.05
C LEU A 58 2.73 -5.02 21.59
N CYS A 59 3.99 -4.90 21.20
CA CYS A 59 4.41 -4.70 19.81
C CYS A 59 4.91 -6.01 19.22
N ILE A 60 4.46 -6.35 18.01
CA ILE A 60 4.88 -7.54 17.27
C ILE A 60 5.25 -7.12 15.84
N SER A 61 6.41 -7.55 15.37
CA SER A 61 6.86 -7.27 14.00
C SER A 61 6.04 -8.04 12.95
N LEU A 62 5.62 -7.35 11.90
CA LEU A 62 5.13 -7.96 10.67
C LEU A 62 6.33 -8.19 9.75
N ALA A 63 6.85 -9.42 9.69
CA ALA A 63 8.04 -9.74 8.92
C ALA A 63 7.79 -10.85 7.90
N VAL A 64 8.35 -10.69 6.69
CA VAL A 64 8.35 -11.73 5.65
C VAL A 64 9.75 -11.86 5.07
N LYS A 65 10.23 -13.11 4.92
CA LYS A 65 11.57 -13.44 4.39
C LYS A 65 12.72 -12.67 5.06
N GLY A 66 12.62 -12.44 6.36
CA GLY A 66 13.63 -11.71 7.14
C GLY A 66 13.63 -10.19 6.95
N LYS A 67 12.59 -9.64 6.30
CA LYS A 67 12.36 -8.20 6.18
C LYS A 67 11.11 -7.82 6.97
N VAL A 68 11.22 -6.89 7.91
CA VAL A 68 10.05 -6.29 8.56
C VAL A 68 9.39 -5.32 7.58
N ILE A 69 8.09 -5.47 7.40
CA ILE A 69 7.26 -4.61 6.55
C ILE A 69 6.32 -3.71 7.36
N GLY A 70 6.24 -3.94 8.68
CA GLY A 70 5.44 -3.13 9.59
C GLY A 70 5.41 -3.71 11.00
N VAL A 71 4.49 -3.21 11.83
CA VAL A 71 4.26 -3.72 13.19
C VAL A 71 2.76 -3.85 13.47
N LEU A 72 2.44 -4.81 14.32
CA LEU A 72 1.14 -5.00 14.94
C LEU A 72 1.22 -4.54 16.40
N ASN A 73 0.40 -3.56 16.74
CA ASN A 73 0.32 -2.99 18.08
C ASN A 73 -0.95 -3.46 18.77
N CYS A 74 -0.81 -4.07 19.94
CA CYS A 74 -1.91 -4.51 20.79
C CYS A 74 -1.92 -3.71 22.08
N TYR A 75 -3.06 -3.12 22.41
CA TYR A 75 -3.24 -2.34 23.64
C TYR A 75 -4.34 -2.94 24.51
N THR A 76 -4.18 -2.89 25.82
CA THR A 76 -5.22 -3.25 26.79
C THR A 76 -5.56 -2.07 27.70
N PRO A 77 -6.84 -1.93 28.10
CA PRO A 77 -7.26 -0.79 28.90
C PRO A 77 -6.90 -0.92 30.39
N THR A 78 -6.57 -2.13 30.83
CA THR A 78 -6.12 -2.45 32.19
C THR A 78 -4.77 -3.16 32.13
N SER A 79 -4.06 -3.15 33.27
CA SER A 79 -2.78 -3.86 33.41
C SER A 79 -2.97 -5.31 32.98
N HIS A 80 -2.26 -5.72 31.94
CA HIS A 80 -2.30 -7.04 31.35
C HIS A 80 -0.88 -7.56 31.20
N ASP A 81 -0.63 -8.71 31.84
CA ASP A 81 0.58 -9.48 31.63
C ASP A 81 0.34 -10.43 30.48
N PHE A 82 0.78 -10.05 29.27
CA PHE A 82 0.67 -10.91 28.10
C PHE A 82 1.43 -12.21 28.34
N THR A 83 0.69 -13.32 28.30
CA THR A 83 1.24 -14.67 28.45
C THR A 83 2.03 -15.07 27.19
N GLU A 84 2.95 -16.03 27.33
CA GLU A 84 3.67 -16.58 26.17
C GLU A 84 2.71 -17.10 25.09
N THR A 85 1.61 -17.74 25.50
CA THR A 85 0.58 -18.24 24.59
C THR A 85 -0.10 -17.12 23.81
N GLU A 86 -0.46 -16.00 24.46
CA GLU A 86 -1.04 -14.84 23.76
C GLU A 86 -0.04 -14.23 22.78
N ILE A 87 1.22 -14.09 23.20
CA ILE A 87 2.28 -13.57 22.35
C ILE A 87 2.47 -14.48 21.12
N ASP A 88 2.47 -15.80 21.29
CA ASP A 88 2.66 -16.76 20.21
C ASP A 88 1.48 -16.76 19.23
N ILE A 89 0.24 -16.67 19.73
CA ILE A 89 -0.96 -16.53 18.90
C ILE A 89 -0.88 -15.23 18.09
N LEU A 90 -0.59 -14.10 18.74
CA LEU A 90 -0.51 -12.81 18.07
C LEU A 90 0.67 -12.76 17.09
N THR A 91 1.78 -13.45 17.39
CA THR A 91 2.93 -13.61 16.48
C THR A 91 2.53 -14.43 15.25
N SER A 92 1.77 -15.50 15.42
CA SER A 92 1.25 -16.30 14.30
C SER A 92 0.33 -15.48 13.40
N ILE A 93 -0.56 -14.68 13.99
CA ILE A 93 -1.44 -13.76 13.26
C ILE A 93 -0.59 -12.72 12.51
N ALA A 94 0.38 -12.10 13.19
CA ALA A 94 1.28 -11.11 12.61
C ALA A 94 2.03 -11.67 11.39
N ASN A 95 2.52 -12.91 11.47
CA ASN A 95 3.18 -13.57 10.33
C ASN A 95 2.22 -13.76 9.14
N GLN A 96 0.98 -14.20 9.39
CA GLN A 96 -0.01 -14.36 8.32
C GLN A 96 -0.41 -13.01 7.69
N VAL A 97 -0.60 -11.99 8.51
CA VAL A 97 -0.91 -10.62 8.06
C VAL A 97 0.25 -10.08 7.22
N ALA A 98 1.50 -10.29 7.65
CA ALA A 98 2.66 -9.83 6.92
C ALA A 98 2.71 -10.42 5.50
N VAL A 99 2.51 -11.74 5.38
CA VAL A 99 2.44 -12.42 4.08
C VAL A 99 1.28 -11.91 3.22
N ALA A 100 0.10 -11.69 3.81
CA ALA A 100 -1.05 -11.19 3.08
C ALA A 100 -0.82 -9.76 2.53
N ILE A 101 -0.19 -8.89 3.33
CA ILE A 101 0.17 -7.53 2.91
C ILE A 101 1.19 -7.58 1.76
N GLU A 102 2.27 -8.35 1.89
CA GLU A 102 3.28 -8.49 0.83
C GLU A 102 2.66 -9.01 -0.48
N ASN A 103 1.82 -10.04 -0.41
CA ASN A 103 1.12 -10.58 -1.58
C ASN A 103 0.20 -9.54 -2.23
N THR A 104 -0.52 -8.76 -1.43
CA THR A 104 -1.43 -7.72 -1.94
C THR A 104 -0.64 -6.62 -2.63
N GLU A 105 0.47 -6.16 -2.05
CA GLU A 105 1.33 -5.17 -2.70
C GLU A 105 1.89 -5.66 -4.03
N LEU A 106 2.37 -6.91 -4.07
CA LEU A 106 2.89 -7.52 -5.28
C LEU A 106 1.80 -7.64 -6.36
N MET A 107 0.61 -8.05 -5.98
CA MET A 107 -0.54 -8.14 -6.89
C MET A 107 -0.91 -6.77 -7.46
N VAL A 108 -0.98 -5.73 -6.62
CA VAL A 108 -1.30 -4.35 -7.07
C VAL A 108 -0.23 -3.84 -8.02
N LYS A 109 1.06 -4.01 -7.70
CA LYS A 109 2.17 -3.60 -8.58
C LYS A 109 2.09 -4.32 -9.94
N SER A 110 1.85 -5.63 -9.92
CA SER A 110 1.69 -6.43 -11.14
C SER A 110 0.52 -5.93 -12.00
N ARG A 111 -0.63 -5.66 -11.37
CA ARG A 111 -1.82 -5.17 -12.04
C ARG A 111 -1.59 -3.81 -12.71
N VAL A 112 -0.96 -2.86 -12.03
CA VAL A 112 -0.64 -1.54 -12.59
C VAL A 112 0.23 -1.67 -13.84
N ILE A 113 1.28 -2.51 -13.79
CA ILE A 113 2.17 -2.75 -14.93
C ILE A 113 1.41 -3.40 -16.09
N GLN A 114 0.54 -4.37 -15.81
CA GLN A 114 -0.29 -5.02 -16.82
C GLN A 114 -1.25 -4.02 -17.48
N GLU A 115 -1.95 -3.20 -16.70
CA GLU A 115 -2.88 -2.19 -17.21
C GLU A 115 -2.17 -1.15 -18.09
N GLU A 116 -0.96 -0.72 -17.69
CA GLU A 116 -0.15 0.20 -18.50
C GLU A 116 0.30 -0.45 -19.83
N LEU A 117 0.76 -1.70 -19.79
CA LEU A 117 1.19 -2.43 -20.98
C LEU A 117 0.02 -2.67 -21.94
N GLU A 118 -1.15 -3.04 -21.43
CA GLU A 118 -2.36 -3.18 -22.22
C GLU A 118 -2.79 -1.86 -22.86
N SER A 119 -2.75 -0.77 -22.11
CA SER A 119 -3.04 0.57 -22.60
C SER A 119 -2.11 0.94 -23.76
N ARG A 120 -0.79 0.73 -23.59
CA ARG A 120 0.21 0.95 -24.64
C ARG A 120 -0.08 0.09 -25.87
N LYS A 121 -0.35 -1.21 -25.72
CA LYS A 121 -0.68 -2.11 -26.84
C LYS A 121 -1.90 -1.64 -27.62
N ARG A 122 -2.95 -1.16 -26.95
CA ARG A 122 -4.16 -0.62 -27.59
C ARG A 122 -3.83 0.65 -28.37
N ILE A 123 -3.07 1.57 -27.79
CA ILE A 123 -2.63 2.81 -28.46
C ILE A 123 -1.81 2.49 -29.71
N GLU A 124 -0.83 1.60 -29.61
CA GLU A 124 -0.01 1.15 -30.75
C GLU A 124 -0.87 0.53 -31.87
N ARG A 125 -1.82 -0.34 -31.50
CA ARG A 125 -2.74 -0.95 -32.47
C ARG A 125 -3.62 0.10 -33.16
N ALA A 126 -4.13 1.07 -32.41
CA ALA A 126 -4.94 2.16 -32.97
C ALA A 126 -4.11 3.07 -33.89
N LYS A 127 -2.85 3.39 -33.53
CA LYS A 127 -1.92 4.08 -34.44
C LYS A 127 -1.76 3.31 -35.74
N GLY A 128 -1.47 2.01 -35.67
CA GLY A 128 -1.31 1.17 -36.87
C GLY A 128 -2.56 1.14 -37.76
N ILE A 129 -3.76 1.15 -37.17
CA ILE A 129 -5.02 1.27 -37.92
C ILE A 129 -5.11 2.64 -38.60
N LEU A 130 -4.82 3.74 -37.89
CA LEU A 130 -4.86 5.08 -38.46
C LEU A 130 -3.82 5.26 -39.58
N MET A 131 -2.63 4.71 -39.41
CA MET A 131 -1.59 4.71 -40.44
C MET A 131 -2.07 3.99 -41.69
N LYS A 132 -2.66 2.79 -41.55
CA LYS A 132 -3.16 1.99 -42.67
C LYS A 132 -4.38 2.62 -43.36
N ASP A 133 -5.38 3.01 -42.58
CA ASP A 133 -6.69 3.43 -43.10
C ASP A 133 -6.67 4.87 -43.64
N LYS A 134 -5.77 5.72 -43.12
CA LYS A 134 -5.67 7.14 -43.51
C LYS A 134 -4.35 7.52 -44.17
N GLY A 135 -3.43 6.58 -44.36
CA GLY A 135 -2.11 6.84 -44.95
C GLY A 135 -1.24 7.77 -44.11
N LEU A 136 -1.45 7.80 -42.79
CA LEU A 136 -0.70 8.66 -41.87
C LEU A 136 0.67 8.05 -41.54
N THR A 137 1.66 8.90 -41.30
CA THR A 137 2.88 8.53 -40.61
C THR A 137 2.59 8.15 -39.15
N GLU A 138 3.54 7.50 -38.48
CA GLU A 138 3.39 7.14 -37.07
C GLU A 138 3.18 8.38 -36.19
N GLU A 139 3.94 9.45 -36.44
CA GLU A 139 3.86 10.69 -35.68
C GLU A 139 2.50 11.39 -35.87
N GLU A 140 2.01 11.46 -37.10
CA GLU A 140 0.68 12.01 -37.40
C GLU A 140 -0.43 11.19 -36.75
N ALA A 141 -0.31 9.85 -36.75
CA ALA A 141 -1.28 8.97 -36.10
C ALA A 141 -1.31 9.16 -34.59
N TYR A 142 -0.15 9.33 -33.95
CA TYR A 142 -0.05 9.64 -32.53
C TYR A 142 -0.69 10.99 -32.19
N LEU A 143 -0.34 12.04 -32.93
CA LEU A 143 -0.93 13.38 -32.74
C LEU A 143 -2.44 13.37 -32.96
N LYS A 144 -2.93 12.56 -33.91
CA LYS A 144 -4.36 12.38 -34.15
C LYS A 144 -5.08 11.77 -32.94
N LEU A 145 -4.51 10.69 -32.38
CA LEU A 145 -5.03 10.05 -31.16
C LEU A 145 -5.06 11.04 -29.99
N GLN A 146 -3.96 11.78 -29.80
CA GLN A 146 -3.83 12.78 -28.74
C GLN A 146 -4.87 13.88 -28.89
N ARG A 147 -5.08 14.38 -30.11
CA ARG A 147 -6.11 15.38 -30.39
C ARG A 147 -7.51 14.87 -30.08
N PHE A 148 -7.85 13.64 -30.49
CA PHE A 148 -9.14 13.04 -30.12
C PHE A 148 -9.29 12.85 -28.61
N SER A 149 -8.24 12.46 -27.90
CA SER A 149 -8.25 12.39 -26.44
C SER A 149 -8.63 13.73 -25.81
N MET A 150 -8.03 14.83 -26.28
CA MET A 150 -8.33 16.19 -25.81
C MET A 150 -9.74 16.65 -26.20
N ASP A 151 -10.12 16.51 -27.47
CA ASP A 151 -11.41 16.98 -28.01
C ASP A 151 -12.59 16.30 -27.31
N TYR A 152 -12.47 15.00 -27.01
CA TYR A 152 -13.51 14.22 -26.35
C TYR A 152 -13.35 14.14 -24.82
N ARG A 153 -12.27 14.69 -24.25
CA ARG A 153 -11.91 14.57 -22.82
C ARG A 153 -11.93 13.13 -22.33
N LYS A 154 -11.32 12.24 -23.11
CA LYS A 154 -11.23 10.80 -22.86
C LYS A 154 -9.78 10.38 -22.77
N THR A 155 -9.51 9.30 -22.06
CA THR A 155 -8.14 8.77 -22.00
C THR A 155 -7.68 8.30 -23.38
N MET A 156 -6.37 8.35 -23.64
CA MET A 156 -5.78 7.81 -24.88
C MET A 156 -6.19 6.37 -25.14
N ARG A 157 -6.37 5.57 -24.08
CA ARG A 157 -6.85 4.19 -24.13
C ARG A 157 -8.27 4.10 -24.66
N GLU A 158 -9.21 4.88 -24.13
CA GLU A 158 -10.62 4.86 -24.56
C GLU A 158 -10.74 5.26 -26.05
N ILE A 159 -9.98 6.26 -26.49
CA ILE A 159 -9.95 6.66 -27.91
C ILE A 159 -9.38 5.53 -28.78
N ALA A 160 -8.29 4.91 -28.34
CA ALA A 160 -7.68 3.79 -29.06
C ALA A 160 -8.67 2.61 -29.20
N GLU A 161 -9.40 2.28 -28.13
CA GLU A 161 -10.43 1.25 -28.13
C GLU A 161 -11.57 1.57 -29.12
N ALA A 162 -12.05 2.81 -29.14
CA ALA A 162 -13.09 3.24 -30.08
C ALA A 162 -12.65 3.11 -31.55
N ILE A 163 -11.40 3.46 -31.86
CA ILE A 163 -10.84 3.32 -33.21
C ILE A 163 -10.70 1.85 -33.61
N ILE A 164 -10.19 1.01 -32.71
CA ILE A 164 -10.06 -0.43 -32.94
C ILE A 164 -11.43 -1.05 -33.22
N LEU A 165 -12.41 -0.78 -32.37
CA LEU A 165 -13.78 -1.30 -32.51
C LEU A 165 -14.40 -0.87 -33.85
N THR A 166 -14.25 0.41 -34.21
CA THR A 166 -14.76 0.93 -35.49
C THR A 166 -14.12 0.25 -36.69
N SER A 167 -12.82 -0.05 -36.64
CA SER A 167 -12.11 -0.76 -37.72
C SER A 167 -12.57 -2.22 -37.84
N GLU A 168 -12.78 -2.90 -36.72
CA GLU A 168 -13.31 -4.28 -36.69
C GLU A 168 -14.72 -4.34 -37.29
N MET A 169 -15.60 -3.41 -36.94
CA MET A 169 -16.95 -3.32 -37.51
C MET A 169 -16.96 -3.09 -39.04
N LYS A 170 -15.98 -2.38 -39.57
CA LYS A 170 -15.85 -2.16 -41.03
C LYS A 170 -15.35 -3.40 -41.76
N LYS A 171 -14.55 -4.27 -41.13
CA LYS A 171 -14.05 -5.52 -41.73
C LYS A 171 -15.09 -6.64 -41.77
N SER A 172 -16.13 -6.57 -40.94
CA SER A 172 -17.21 -7.55 -40.90
C SER A 172 -18.37 -7.23 -41.87
N LYS A 173 -18.25 -6.20 -42.70
CA LYS A 173 -19.15 -5.88 -43.81
C LYS A 173 -18.43 -6.11 -45.14
#